data_AF-A0A1W9QQ48-F1
#
_entry.id   AF-A0A1W9QQ48-F1
#
_cell.length_a   1.000
_cell.length_b   1.000
_cell.length_c   1.000
_cell.angle_alpha   90.00
_cell.angle_beta   90.00
_cell.angle_gamma   90.00
#
_symmetry.space_group_name_H-M   'P 1'
#
loop_
_entity.id
_entity.type
_entity.pdbx_description
1 polymer ?
#
loop_
_entity_poly.entity_id
_entity_poly.type
_entity_poly.pdbx_seq_one_letter_code
_entity_poly.pdbx_strand_id
1 'polypeptide(L)'
;MAEDKGNFFVHRPIVAMVIAIVIVILGLVMLVGLPIEQYPNLTPPIVQVRGTFTGANAINVEESMATPLEQQINGVDNMIYMKSTNANDGTMVIDISFDVGTDPDMNTVLAQNRVSAATAKLPEAVKKYGVSTQKSLPSMLMLVTLTSDGRYDQDFLGNYALINIKDQLARIKGIGRVDVLGASDYSMRIWIKPDRLSQMGLTVPEIIGAINEQNLIVPGGKFGAEPAPPGTEFTYTVRLPERFNSPEAFGDIVVRTQPDGSQIKLKDVATINLGVETYNMIPRLNGETAAIVALYQAPGSNAVELADNVRIEMEELAKGFPESIKYDVSMDTTAPITAGIKDIVVTLVIALILVILVVFIFIQDWRATLIPTLAIPVSLIGAFIFFPGLGFTINVLSLLGLVLAIGIVVDDAIVVVEAVQVNIAKGLTAKEATLDAMRKVTAPVIATTLVLIAVFIPVAGMAGITGIL
;
A
#
# COMPACT_ATOMS: atom_id res chain seq x y z
N MET A 1 -27.68 18.57 57.08
CA MET A 1 -27.44 17.25 56.44
C MET A 1 -27.12 17.43 54.95
N ALA A 2 -26.22 18.35 54.60
CA ALA A 2 -26.03 18.83 53.22
C ALA A 2 -24.56 19.13 52.84
N GLU A 3 -23.58 18.44 53.45
CA GLU A 3 -22.17 18.88 53.38
C GLU A 3 -21.19 17.95 52.64
N ASP A 4 -21.65 16.88 51.98
CA ASP A 4 -20.73 15.84 51.47
C ASP A 4 -20.85 15.56 49.96
N LYS A 5 -21.06 16.61 49.15
CA LYS A 5 -21.16 16.48 47.69
C LYS A 5 -19.81 16.53 46.94
N GLY A 6 -18.70 16.84 47.61
CA GLY A 6 -17.41 17.12 46.95
C GLY A 6 -16.43 15.96 46.80
N ASN A 7 -16.58 14.84 47.55
CA ASN A 7 -15.50 13.85 47.69
C ASN A 7 -16.00 12.39 47.64
N PHE A 8 -16.72 12.03 46.57
CA PHE A 8 -17.30 10.70 46.39
C PHE A 8 -16.26 9.58 46.36
N PHE A 9 -15.16 9.75 45.62
CA PHE A 9 -14.14 8.72 45.44
C PHE A 9 -13.27 8.48 46.68
N VAL A 10 -13.11 9.50 47.54
CA VAL A 10 -12.40 9.36 48.84
C VAL A 10 -13.19 8.43 49.78
N HIS A 11 -14.52 8.45 49.70
CA HIS A 11 -15.39 7.58 50.48
C HIS A 11 -15.62 6.20 49.85
N ARG A 12 -15.34 6.05 48.55
CA ARG A 12 -15.56 4.82 47.78
C ARG A 12 -14.32 4.45 46.94
N PRO A 13 -13.22 4.03 47.59
CA PRO A 13 -11.96 3.71 46.90
C PRO A 13 -12.11 2.57 45.88
N ILE A 14 -13.00 1.59 46.15
CA ILE A 14 -13.25 0.48 45.23
C ILE A 14 -13.80 0.97 43.89
N VAL A 15 -14.67 2.00 43.89
CA VAL A 15 -15.24 2.53 42.65
C VAL A 15 -14.15 3.20 41.80
N ALA A 16 -13.24 3.96 42.42
CA ALA A 16 -12.12 4.56 41.72
C ALA A 16 -11.19 3.51 41.11
N MET A 17 -10.86 2.45 41.86
CA MET A 17 -10.04 1.34 41.35
C MET A 17 -10.71 0.60 40.19
N VAL A 18 -12.02 0.33 40.27
CA VAL A 18 -12.76 -0.31 39.18
C VAL A 18 -12.74 0.55 37.91
N ILE A 19 -12.93 1.87 38.03
CA ILE A 19 -12.85 2.78 36.88
C ILE A 19 -11.46 2.75 36.25
N ALA A 20 -10.39 2.82 37.06
CA ALA A 20 -9.03 2.74 36.56
C ALA A 20 -8.74 1.42 35.81
N ILE A 21 -9.20 0.29 36.36
CA ILE A 21 -9.06 -1.02 35.72
C ILE A 21 -9.83 -1.06 34.40
N VAL A 22 -11.06 -0.54 34.36
CA VAL A 22 -11.86 -0.48 33.13
C VAL A 22 -11.17 0.38 32.07
N ILE A 23 -10.61 1.53 32.45
CA ILE A 23 -9.84 2.39 31.54
C ILE A 23 -8.64 1.64 30.96
N VAL A 24 -7.88 0.95 31.80
CA VAL A 24 -6.72 0.17 31.33
C VAL A 24 -7.13 -0.96 30.39
N ILE A 25 -8.18 -1.72 30.73
CA ILE A 25 -8.68 -2.81 29.87
C ILE A 25 -9.15 -2.26 28.53
N LEU A 26 -9.98 -1.21 28.52
CA LEU A 26 -10.47 -0.61 27.28
C LEU A 26 -9.32 -0.03 26.45
N GLY A 27 -8.37 0.67 27.08
CA GLY A 27 -7.22 1.22 26.38
C GLY A 27 -6.32 0.15 25.77
N LEU A 28 -6.06 -0.95 26.48
CA LEU A 28 -5.31 -2.09 25.94
C LEU A 28 -6.03 -2.78 24.78
N VAL A 29 -7.35 -2.97 24.87
CA VAL A 29 -8.15 -3.55 23.79
C VAL A 29 -8.08 -2.67 22.55
N MET A 30 -8.21 -1.35 22.70
CA MET A 30 -8.10 -0.43 21.57
C MET A 30 -6.68 -0.43 20.99
N LEU A 31 -5.65 -0.42 21.84
CA LEU A 31 -4.24 -0.43 21.43
C LEU A 31 -3.92 -1.60 20.49
N VAL A 32 -4.43 -2.80 20.76
CA VAL A 32 -4.20 -3.99 19.92
C VAL A 32 -4.84 -3.88 18.54
N GLY A 33 -5.93 -3.13 18.40
CA GLY A 33 -6.64 -2.96 17.13
C GLY A 33 -6.16 -1.78 16.27
N LEU A 34 -5.25 -0.94 16.78
CA LEU A 34 -4.81 0.26 16.07
C LEU A 34 -3.78 -0.06 14.98
N PRO A 35 -3.92 0.52 13.78
CA PRO A 35 -2.90 0.42 12.74
C PRO A 35 -1.57 1.04 13.20
N ILE A 36 -0.47 0.42 12.80
CA ILE A 36 0.89 0.90 13.05
C ILE A 36 1.45 1.48 11.76
N GLU A 37 1.86 2.74 11.81
CA GLU A 37 2.38 3.50 10.67
C GLU A 37 3.57 4.36 11.09
N GLN A 38 4.42 4.77 10.14
CA GLN A 38 5.51 5.71 10.47
C GLN A 38 4.97 7.12 10.71
N TYR A 39 4.09 7.55 9.81
CA TYR A 39 3.44 8.85 9.76
C TYR A 39 1.97 8.63 9.40
N PRO A 40 1.07 9.54 9.82
CA PRO A 40 -0.29 9.53 9.32
C PRO A 40 -0.30 9.72 7.80
N ASN A 41 -1.38 9.31 7.13
CA ASN A 41 -1.52 9.46 5.70
C ASN A 41 -1.78 10.94 5.34
N LEU A 42 -0.70 11.65 5.02
CA LEU A 42 -0.69 13.09 4.72
C LEU A 42 -0.71 13.40 3.22
N THR A 43 -0.57 12.38 2.39
CA THR A 43 -0.45 12.56 0.94
C THR A 43 -1.85 12.66 0.30
N PRO A 44 -2.11 13.70 -0.53
CA PRO A 44 -3.32 13.77 -1.34
C PRO A 44 -3.51 12.47 -2.15
N PRO A 45 -4.74 11.93 -2.24
CA PRO A 45 -5.00 10.77 -3.07
C PRO A 45 -4.67 11.09 -4.54
N ILE A 46 -3.92 10.21 -5.19
CA ILE A 46 -3.58 10.33 -6.61
C ILE A 46 -4.24 9.19 -7.37
N VAL A 47 -4.91 9.52 -8.48
CA VAL A 47 -5.33 8.53 -9.47
C VAL A 47 -4.42 8.66 -10.68
N GLN A 48 -3.84 7.54 -11.10
CA GLN A 48 -2.90 7.49 -12.19
C GLN A 48 -3.56 6.88 -13.43
N VAL A 49 -3.49 7.60 -14.54
CA VAL A 49 -3.90 7.12 -15.85
C VAL A 49 -2.64 6.79 -16.64
N ARG A 50 -2.53 5.56 -17.14
CA ARG A 50 -1.38 5.09 -17.93
C ARG A 50 -1.82 4.66 -19.31
N GLY A 51 -1.07 5.08 -20.31
CA GLY A 51 -1.24 4.65 -21.69
C GLY A 51 0.10 4.37 -22.36
N THR A 52 0.07 3.56 -23.40
CA THR A 52 1.25 3.22 -24.20
C THR A 52 0.94 3.42 -25.68
N PHE A 53 1.81 4.18 -26.36
CA PHE A 53 1.79 4.40 -27.79
C PHE A 53 3.12 3.93 -28.39
N THR A 54 3.22 2.64 -28.66
CA THR A 54 4.44 1.97 -29.11
C THR A 54 5.02 2.64 -30.36
N GLY A 55 6.29 3.07 -30.28
CA GLY A 55 7.02 3.69 -31.39
C GLY A 55 6.80 5.19 -31.56
N ALA A 56 5.98 5.83 -30.73
CA ALA A 56 5.79 7.28 -30.72
C ALA A 56 6.86 7.98 -29.87
N ASN A 57 7.28 9.19 -30.27
CA ASN A 57 8.10 10.06 -29.44
C ASN A 57 7.23 10.83 -28.43
N ALA A 58 7.85 11.52 -27.48
CA ALA A 58 7.15 12.23 -26.40
C ALA A 58 6.14 13.27 -26.92
N ILE A 59 6.45 13.97 -28.02
CA ILE A 59 5.56 14.97 -28.63
C ILE A 59 4.31 14.31 -29.23
N ASN A 60 4.48 13.23 -29.99
CA ASN A 60 3.35 12.49 -30.56
C ASN A 60 2.47 11.87 -29.46
N VAL A 61 3.10 11.37 -28.38
CA VAL A 61 2.39 10.89 -27.18
C VAL A 61 1.57 12.01 -26.55
N GLU A 62 2.17 13.19 -26.37
CA GLU A 62 1.50 14.36 -25.81
C GLU A 62 0.30 14.79 -26.65
N GLU A 63 0.50 15.01 -27.95
CA GLU A 63 -0.54 15.54 -28.85
C GLU A 63 -1.65 14.53 -29.13
N SER A 64 -1.30 13.25 -29.35
CA SER A 64 -2.25 12.24 -29.81
C SER A 64 -2.88 11.41 -28.70
N MET A 65 -2.31 11.43 -27.49
CA MET A 65 -2.80 10.61 -26.37
C MET A 65 -3.04 11.43 -25.09
N ALA A 66 -2.04 12.19 -24.61
CA ALA A 66 -2.18 12.93 -23.35
C ALA A 66 -3.20 14.07 -23.45
N THR A 67 -3.10 14.92 -24.47
CA THR A 67 -3.96 16.10 -24.66
C THR A 67 -5.45 15.74 -24.72
N PRO A 68 -5.89 14.74 -25.53
CA PRO A 68 -7.29 14.32 -25.52
C PRO A 68 -7.79 13.80 -24.17
N LEU A 69 -6.91 13.12 -23.40
CA LEU A 69 -7.24 12.60 -22.08
C LEU A 69 -7.35 13.74 -21.06
N GLU A 70 -6.36 14.62 -20.99
CA GLU A 70 -6.35 15.79 -20.12
C GLU A 70 -7.60 16.66 -20.32
N GLN A 71 -7.98 16.92 -21.57
CA GLN A 71 -9.18 17.70 -21.89
C GLN A 71 -10.48 17.07 -21.37
N GLN A 72 -10.56 15.73 -21.30
CA GLN A 72 -11.75 15.03 -20.76
C GLN A 72 -11.71 14.86 -19.24
N ILE A 73 -10.51 14.64 -18.69
CA ILE A 73 -10.24 14.51 -17.25
C ILE A 73 -10.42 15.85 -16.55
N ASN A 74 -10.20 16.97 -17.24
CA ASN A 74 -10.38 18.28 -16.64
C ASN A 74 -11.84 18.47 -16.15
N GLY A 75 -11.99 18.91 -14.90
CA GLY A 75 -13.29 19.04 -14.25
C GLY A 75 -13.86 17.72 -13.71
N VAL A 76 -13.02 16.74 -13.37
CA VAL A 76 -13.39 15.70 -12.40
C VAL A 76 -13.57 16.34 -11.02
N ASP A 77 -14.61 15.93 -10.29
CA ASP A 77 -14.90 16.47 -8.97
C ASP A 77 -13.74 16.22 -7.98
N ASN A 78 -13.50 17.21 -7.10
CA ASN A 78 -12.46 17.21 -6.07
C ASN A 78 -11.01 17.11 -6.59
N MET A 79 -10.78 17.35 -7.89
CA MET A 79 -9.43 17.43 -8.46
C MET A 79 -8.75 18.77 -8.07
N ILE A 80 -7.54 18.68 -7.51
CA ILE A 80 -6.70 19.86 -7.21
C ILE A 80 -5.93 20.26 -8.47
N TYR A 81 -5.19 19.31 -9.04
CA TYR A 81 -4.40 19.51 -10.25
C TYR A 81 -4.13 18.16 -10.91
N MET A 82 -3.68 18.22 -12.16
CA MET A 82 -3.16 17.06 -12.89
C MET A 82 -1.76 17.37 -13.41
N LYS A 83 -0.93 16.34 -13.52
CA LYS A 83 0.39 16.42 -14.17
C LYS A 83 0.53 15.24 -15.12
N SER A 84 0.84 15.50 -16.38
CA SER A 84 1.22 14.47 -17.34
C SER A 84 2.72 14.38 -17.51
N THR A 85 3.19 13.16 -17.73
CA THR A 85 4.58 12.84 -18.10
C THR A 85 4.52 11.99 -19.35
N ASN A 86 5.09 12.50 -20.44
CA ASN A 86 5.11 11.87 -21.76
C ASN A 86 6.56 11.55 -22.12
N ALA A 87 6.86 10.29 -22.43
CA ALA A 87 8.21 9.83 -22.66
C ALA A 87 8.44 9.37 -24.11
N ASN A 88 9.71 9.41 -24.55
CA ASN A 88 10.13 9.01 -25.89
C ASN A 88 10.08 7.49 -26.14
N ASP A 89 9.78 6.70 -25.12
CA ASP A 89 9.53 5.26 -25.24
C ASP A 89 8.05 4.94 -25.54
N GLY A 90 7.22 5.97 -25.76
CA GLY A 90 5.79 5.83 -26.03
C GLY A 90 4.92 5.76 -24.77
N THR A 91 5.51 5.84 -23.56
CA THR A 91 4.74 5.79 -22.33
C THR A 91 4.18 7.16 -21.93
N MET A 92 2.99 7.14 -21.35
CA MET A 92 2.34 8.30 -20.77
C MET A 92 1.78 7.95 -19.40
N VAL A 93 1.97 8.88 -18.48
CA VAL A 93 1.45 8.82 -17.12
C VAL A 93 0.80 10.16 -16.80
N ILE A 94 -0.49 10.17 -16.49
CA ILE A 94 -1.19 11.34 -15.94
C ILE A 94 -1.49 11.06 -14.46
N ASP A 95 -0.91 11.86 -13.59
CA ASP A 95 -1.19 11.85 -12.16
C ASP A 95 -2.24 12.93 -11.84
N ILE A 96 -3.42 12.50 -11.42
CA ILE A 96 -4.54 13.35 -11.02
C ILE A 96 -4.54 13.40 -9.50
N SER A 97 -4.29 14.57 -8.92
CA SER A 97 -4.28 14.77 -7.46
C SER A 97 -5.64 15.28 -6.98
N PHE A 98 -6.16 14.68 -5.92
CA PHE A 98 -7.47 14.99 -5.35
C PHE A 98 -7.37 15.60 -3.96
N ASP A 99 -8.40 16.31 -3.53
CA ASP A 99 -8.49 16.90 -2.19
C ASP A 99 -8.28 15.84 -1.09
N VAL A 100 -7.56 16.23 -0.03
CA VAL A 100 -7.31 15.37 1.13
C VAL A 100 -8.64 15.03 1.80
N GLY A 101 -8.85 13.76 2.11
CA GLY A 101 -10.09 13.25 2.73
C GLY A 101 -11.16 12.79 1.73
N THR A 102 -10.93 12.95 0.43
CA THR A 102 -11.78 12.32 -0.60
C THR A 102 -11.56 10.82 -0.66
N ASP A 103 -12.59 10.07 -1.05
CA ASP A 103 -12.51 8.61 -1.21
C ASP A 103 -11.70 8.25 -2.48
N PRO A 104 -10.53 7.59 -2.34
CA PRO A 104 -9.69 7.22 -3.48
C PRO A 104 -10.38 6.27 -4.47
N ASP A 105 -11.27 5.40 -4.00
CA ASP A 105 -11.98 4.46 -4.86
C ASP A 105 -13.03 5.20 -5.70
N MET A 106 -13.76 6.14 -5.11
CA MET A 106 -14.69 7.00 -5.85
C MET A 106 -13.95 7.90 -6.85
N ASN A 107 -12.84 8.52 -6.44
CA ASN A 107 -12.01 9.32 -7.33
C ASN A 107 -11.53 8.52 -8.55
N THR A 108 -11.17 7.25 -8.33
CA THR A 108 -10.76 6.34 -9.40
C THR A 108 -11.89 6.07 -10.38
N VAL A 109 -13.13 5.85 -9.89
CA VAL A 109 -14.32 5.68 -10.73
C VAL A 109 -14.62 6.95 -11.54
N LEU A 110 -14.60 8.12 -10.90
CA LEU A 110 -14.86 9.40 -11.55
C LEU A 110 -13.83 9.69 -12.66
N ALA A 111 -12.54 9.47 -12.38
CA ALA A 111 -11.48 9.59 -13.37
C ALA A 111 -11.62 8.58 -14.51
N GLN A 112 -11.88 7.30 -14.20
CA GLN A 112 -12.07 6.24 -15.21
C GLN A 112 -13.26 6.55 -16.13
N ASN A 113 -14.35 7.13 -15.62
CA ASN A 113 -15.48 7.54 -16.45
C ASN A 113 -15.08 8.60 -17.49
N ARG A 114 -14.26 9.58 -17.09
CA ARG A 114 -13.73 10.60 -18.02
C ARG A 114 -12.74 10.01 -19.03
N VAL A 115 -11.84 9.12 -18.58
CA VAL A 115 -10.90 8.42 -19.45
C VAL A 115 -11.63 7.55 -20.48
N SER A 116 -12.70 6.86 -20.07
CA SER A 116 -13.53 6.03 -20.95
C SER A 116 -14.20 6.87 -22.03
N ALA A 117 -14.70 8.07 -21.70
CA ALA A 117 -15.25 9.01 -22.67
C ALA A 117 -14.20 9.53 -23.66
N ALA A 118 -12.95 9.68 -23.22
CA ALA A 118 -11.83 10.08 -24.07
C ALA A 118 -11.33 8.97 -25.00
N THR A 119 -11.53 7.71 -24.61
CA THR A 119 -10.93 6.54 -25.30
C THR A 119 -11.32 6.50 -26.79
N ALA A 120 -12.54 6.93 -27.14
CA ALA A 120 -12.99 6.98 -28.53
C ALA A 120 -12.17 7.93 -29.42
N LYS A 121 -11.53 8.96 -28.83
CA LYS A 121 -10.70 9.95 -29.54
C LYS A 121 -9.26 9.50 -29.73
N LEU A 122 -8.85 8.39 -29.09
CA LEU A 122 -7.48 7.91 -29.14
C LEU A 122 -7.20 7.13 -30.44
N PRO A 123 -5.94 7.11 -30.91
CA PRO A 123 -5.51 6.27 -32.03
C PRO A 123 -5.80 4.78 -31.80
N GLU A 124 -6.07 4.02 -32.86
CA GLU A 124 -6.31 2.56 -32.79
C GLU A 124 -5.16 1.80 -32.13
N ALA A 125 -3.91 2.22 -32.38
CA ALA A 125 -2.73 1.63 -31.76
C ALA A 125 -2.77 1.71 -30.23
N VAL A 126 -3.24 2.84 -29.68
CA VAL A 126 -3.38 3.03 -28.23
C VAL A 126 -4.58 2.25 -27.70
N LYS A 127 -5.72 2.28 -28.41
CA LYS A 127 -6.93 1.53 -28.01
C LYS A 127 -6.69 0.03 -27.90
N LYS A 128 -5.82 -0.53 -28.74
CA LYS A 128 -5.44 -1.95 -28.71
C LYS A 128 -4.71 -2.34 -27.42
N TYR A 129 -3.81 -1.49 -26.92
CA TYR A 129 -3.13 -1.69 -25.64
C TYR A 129 -4.01 -1.32 -24.44
N GLY A 130 -4.97 -0.42 -24.67
CA GLY A 130 -5.85 0.10 -23.64
C GLY A 130 -5.19 1.23 -22.82
N VAL A 131 -6.03 1.98 -22.13
CA VAL A 131 -5.62 2.99 -21.14
C VAL A 131 -6.11 2.50 -19.80
N SER A 132 -5.20 2.39 -18.83
CA SER A 132 -5.53 1.94 -17.48
C SER A 132 -5.67 3.13 -16.55
N THR A 133 -6.69 3.11 -15.70
CA THR A 133 -6.84 4.08 -14.60
C THR A 133 -6.82 3.32 -13.30
N GLN A 134 -5.89 3.67 -12.42
CA GLN A 134 -5.68 2.98 -11.16
C GLN A 134 -5.36 4.00 -10.07
N LYS A 135 -5.77 3.72 -8.83
CA LYS A 135 -5.26 4.47 -7.69
C LYS A 135 -3.73 4.35 -7.63
N SER A 136 -3.06 5.48 -7.51
CA SER A 136 -1.62 5.52 -7.29
C SER A 136 -1.35 5.21 -5.83
N LEU A 137 -0.51 4.22 -5.59
CA LEU A 137 -0.02 3.87 -4.27
C LEU A 137 1.45 4.27 -4.25
N PRO A 138 1.79 5.49 -3.81
CA PRO A 138 3.17 5.98 -3.90
C PRO A 138 4.10 5.26 -2.91
N SER A 139 3.56 4.73 -1.80
CA SER A 139 4.30 4.00 -0.78
C SER A 139 4.52 2.54 -1.19
N MET A 140 5.69 2.29 -1.76
CA MET A 140 6.22 0.94 -1.91
C MET A 140 6.51 0.38 -0.50
N LEU A 141 5.82 -0.70 -0.13
CA LEU A 141 5.95 -1.33 1.18
C LEU A 141 7.25 -2.13 1.27
N MET A 142 7.42 -3.04 0.31
CA MET A 142 8.47 -4.05 0.32
C MET A 142 8.87 -4.43 -1.11
N LEU A 143 10.16 -4.70 -1.32
CA LEU A 143 10.70 -5.32 -2.52
C LEU A 143 11.17 -6.73 -2.18
N VAL A 144 10.58 -7.72 -2.84
CA VAL A 144 11.00 -9.12 -2.78
C VAL A 144 11.74 -9.41 -4.07
N THR A 145 13.02 -9.75 -3.98
CA THR A 145 13.87 -9.99 -5.14
C THR A 145 14.20 -11.45 -5.28
N LEU A 146 13.95 -12.03 -6.45
CA LEU A 146 14.34 -13.38 -6.82
C LEU A 146 15.71 -13.37 -7.50
N THR A 147 16.58 -14.28 -7.13
CA THR A 147 17.88 -14.51 -7.79
C THR A 147 18.07 -15.97 -8.16
N SER A 148 18.95 -16.23 -9.13
CA SER A 148 19.35 -17.59 -9.54
C SER A 148 20.86 -17.73 -9.55
N ASP A 149 21.37 -18.94 -9.31
CA ASP A 149 22.78 -19.33 -9.44
C ASP A 149 23.34 -19.33 -10.89
N GLY A 150 22.70 -18.60 -11.82
CA GLY A 150 23.03 -18.57 -13.24
C GLY A 150 22.33 -19.61 -14.12
N ARG A 151 21.59 -20.57 -13.52
CA ARG A 151 20.76 -21.52 -14.29
C ARG A 151 19.59 -20.88 -15.04
N TYR A 152 19.03 -19.80 -14.48
CA TYR A 152 17.90 -19.09 -15.07
C TYR A 152 18.26 -17.63 -15.37
N ASP A 153 17.73 -17.13 -16.48
CA ASP A 153 17.87 -15.75 -16.89
C ASP A 153 16.76 -14.86 -16.28
N GLN A 154 16.85 -13.57 -16.56
CA GLN A 154 15.88 -12.58 -16.08
C GLN A 154 14.46 -12.89 -16.54
N ASP A 155 14.32 -13.27 -17.81
CA ASP A 155 13.03 -13.52 -18.45
C ASP A 155 12.31 -14.67 -17.75
N PHE A 156 13.04 -15.75 -17.45
CA PHE A 156 12.51 -16.87 -16.67
C PHE A 156 12.12 -16.46 -15.25
N LEU A 157 12.99 -15.76 -14.52
CA LEU A 157 12.71 -15.31 -13.15
C LEU A 157 11.49 -14.39 -13.10
N GLY A 158 11.39 -13.46 -14.05
CA GLY A 158 10.28 -12.52 -14.16
C GLY A 158 8.96 -13.23 -14.46
N ASN A 159 8.95 -14.15 -15.43
CA ASN A 159 7.76 -14.93 -15.75
C ASN A 159 7.36 -15.87 -14.60
N TYR A 160 8.32 -16.49 -13.93
CA TYR A 160 8.06 -17.31 -12.75
C TYR A 160 7.38 -16.50 -11.64
N ALA A 161 7.86 -15.27 -11.38
CA ALA A 161 7.25 -14.37 -10.42
C ALA A 161 5.83 -13.96 -10.82
N LEU A 162 5.60 -13.66 -12.10
CA LEU A 162 4.26 -13.30 -12.63
C LEU A 162 3.24 -14.42 -12.44
N ILE A 163 3.62 -15.68 -12.71
CA ILE A 163 2.70 -16.82 -12.68
C ILE A 163 2.50 -17.36 -11.26
N ASN A 164 3.57 -17.50 -10.48
CA ASN A 164 3.53 -18.27 -9.24
C ASN A 164 3.48 -17.41 -7.96
N ILE A 165 3.91 -16.14 -8.03
CA ILE A 165 4.09 -15.30 -6.84
C ILE A 165 3.12 -14.11 -6.83
N LYS A 166 3.04 -13.36 -7.94
CA LYS A 166 2.28 -12.11 -8.04
C LYS A 166 0.84 -12.25 -7.51
N ASP A 167 0.11 -13.25 -8.00
CA ASP A 167 -1.30 -13.44 -7.65
C ASP A 167 -1.50 -13.95 -6.21
N GLN A 168 -0.54 -14.69 -5.67
CA GLN A 168 -0.57 -15.13 -4.27
C GLN A 168 -0.44 -13.92 -3.34
N LEU A 169 0.58 -13.09 -3.59
CA LEU A 169 0.81 -11.87 -2.81
C LEU A 169 -0.34 -10.87 -2.99
N ALA A 170 -0.85 -10.68 -4.20
CA ALA A 170 -1.96 -9.76 -4.47
C ALA A 170 -3.25 -10.12 -3.73
N ARG A 171 -3.42 -11.38 -3.29
CA ARG A 171 -4.57 -11.80 -2.47
C ARG A 171 -4.44 -11.46 -0.98
N ILE A 172 -3.26 -11.06 -0.51
CA ILE A 172 -3.07 -10.68 0.89
C ILE A 172 -3.86 -9.39 1.16
N LYS A 173 -4.78 -9.45 2.12
CA LYS A 173 -5.61 -8.30 2.50
C LYS A 173 -4.73 -7.14 2.94
N GLY A 174 -4.93 -5.97 2.32
CA GLY A 174 -4.13 -4.77 2.58
C GLY A 174 -3.05 -4.50 1.53
N ILE A 175 -2.74 -5.45 0.64
CA ILE A 175 -1.96 -5.15 -0.56
C ILE A 175 -2.87 -4.47 -1.58
N GLY A 176 -2.43 -3.30 -2.06
CA GLY A 176 -3.16 -2.54 -3.07
C GLY A 176 -2.69 -2.82 -4.50
N ARG A 177 -1.40 -3.13 -4.69
CA ARG A 177 -0.83 -3.51 -5.99
C ARG A 177 0.43 -4.36 -5.82
N VAL A 178 0.64 -5.27 -6.76
CA VAL A 178 1.87 -6.05 -6.91
C VAL A 178 2.38 -5.91 -8.34
N ASP A 179 3.57 -5.35 -8.49
CA ASP A 179 4.23 -5.19 -9.78
C ASP A 179 5.50 -6.05 -9.81
N VAL A 180 5.78 -6.70 -10.93
CA VAL A 180 7.05 -7.41 -11.13
C VAL A 180 7.92 -6.58 -12.05
N LEU A 181 8.92 -5.91 -11.48
CA LEU A 181 9.81 -5.00 -12.17
C LEU A 181 10.83 -5.79 -13.00
N GLY A 182 10.98 -5.39 -14.27
CA GLY A 182 11.85 -6.07 -15.23
C GLY A 182 11.34 -7.42 -15.72
N ALA A 183 10.15 -7.84 -15.28
CA ALA A 183 9.42 -8.92 -15.90
C ALA A 183 8.49 -8.39 -16.98
N SER A 184 8.32 -9.16 -18.03
CA SER A 184 7.40 -8.86 -19.11
C SER A 184 6.89 -10.20 -19.64
N ASP A 185 5.63 -10.22 -20.08
CA ASP A 185 5.00 -11.47 -20.50
C ASP A 185 5.77 -12.09 -21.67
N TYR A 186 5.92 -13.43 -21.61
CA TYR A 186 6.51 -14.16 -22.72
C TYR A 186 5.71 -13.90 -24.00
N SER A 187 6.44 -13.46 -25.02
CA SER A 187 5.93 -13.05 -26.32
C SER A 187 6.75 -13.70 -27.42
N MET A 188 6.07 -14.17 -28.47
CA MET A 188 6.76 -14.64 -29.66
C MET A 188 7.40 -13.46 -30.38
N ARG A 189 8.72 -13.41 -30.43
CA ARG A 189 9.47 -12.33 -31.08
C ARG A 189 9.85 -12.72 -32.50
N ILE A 190 9.44 -11.89 -33.45
CA ILE A 190 9.69 -12.08 -34.88
C ILE A 190 10.62 -10.95 -35.33
N TRP A 191 11.92 -11.23 -35.33
CA TRP A 191 12.98 -10.30 -35.72
C TRP A 191 13.20 -10.35 -37.22
N ILE A 192 12.57 -9.42 -37.93
CA ILE A 192 12.58 -9.33 -39.38
C ILE A 192 13.99 -8.99 -39.90
N LYS A 193 14.40 -9.61 -41.02
CA LYS A 193 15.66 -9.37 -41.73
C LYS A 193 15.43 -8.43 -42.93
N PRO A 194 15.75 -7.13 -42.84
CA PRO A 194 15.41 -6.15 -43.88
C PRO A 194 16.10 -6.41 -45.23
N ASP A 195 17.31 -6.96 -45.20
CA ASP A 195 18.07 -7.40 -46.36
C ASP A 195 17.34 -8.48 -47.15
N ARG A 196 16.76 -9.47 -46.46
CA ARG A 196 15.99 -10.56 -47.07
C ARG A 196 14.66 -10.07 -47.62
N LEU A 197 13.96 -9.21 -46.87
CA LEU A 197 12.71 -8.59 -47.33
C LEU A 197 12.92 -7.84 -48.65
N SER A 198 13.97 -7.02 -48.74
CA SER A 198 14.28 -6.22 -49.92
C SER A 198 14.56 -7.09 -51.15
N GLN A 199 15.35 -8.16 -50.99
CA GLN A 199 15.66 -9.11 -52.07
C GLN A 199 14.42 -9.86 -52.59
N MET A 200 13.47 -10.16 -51.70
CA MET A 200 12.27 -10.93 -52.02
C MET A 200 11.06 -10.06 -52.37
N GLY A 201 11.21 -8.73 -52.38
CA GLY A 201 10.11 -7.78 -52.63
C GLY A 201 8.95 -7.98 -51.66
N LEU A 202 9.25 -8.26 -50.38
CA LEU A 202 8.28 -8.45 -49.32
C LEU A 202 8.19 -7.23 -48.42
N THR A 203 7.02 -6.97 -47.87
CA THR A 203 6.78 -5.85 -46.95
C THR A 203 6.34 -6.32 -45.57
N VAL A 204 6.55 -5.48 -44.55
CA VAL A 204 6.12 -5.78 -43.18
C VAL A 204 4.60 -5.99 -43.06
N PRO A 205 3.72 -5.19 -43.71
CA PRO A 205 2.28 -5.43 -43.70
C PRO A 205 1.87 -6.82 -44.24
N GLU A 206 2.57 -7.35 -45.24
CA GLU A 206 2.31 -8.70 -45.75
C GLU A 206 2.63 -9.79 -44.72
N ILE A 207 3.74 -9.64 -43.99
CA ILE A 207 4.07 -10.55 -42.87
C ILE A 207 2.99 -10.48 -41.78
N ILE A 208 2.57 -9.27 -41.40
CA ILE A 208 1.51 -9.08 -40.41
C ILE A 208 0.21 -9.74 -40.87
N GLY A 209 -0.17 -9.56 -42.14
CA GLY A 209 -1.32 -10.22 -42.76
C GLY A 209 -1.23 -11.74 -42.66
N ALA A 210 -0.11 -12.32 -43.09
CA ALA A 210 0.10 -13.77 -43.06
C ALA A 210 -0.01 -14.36 -41.64
N ILE A 211 0.54 -13.67 -40.63
CA ILE A 211 0.43 -14.09 -39.23
C ILE A 211 -1.03 -14.05 -38.76
N ASN A 212 -1.75 -12.96 -39.05
CA ASN A 212 -3.14 -12.81 -38.61
C ASN A 212 -4.09 -13.81 -39.31
N GLU A 213 -3.80 -14.19 -40.55
CA GLU A 213 -4.60 -15.14 -41.35
C GLU A 213 -4.33 -16.61 -41.02
N GLN A 214 -3.17 -16.94 -40.45
CA GLN A 214 -2.81 -18.33 -40.11
C GLN A 214 -2.87 -18.61 -38.61
N ASN A 215 -2.73 -17.60 -37.75
CA ASN A 215 -2.73 -17.75 -36.30
C ASN A 215 -4.04 -17.27 -35.64
N LEU A 216 -5.19 -17.63 -36.21
CA LEU A 216 -6.51 -17.31 -35.64
C LEU A 216 -7.17 -18.51 -34.98
N ILE A 217 -7.99 -18.24 -33.96
CA ILE A 217 -8.89 -19.23 -33.36
C ILE A 217 -10.20 -19.17 -34.15
N VAL A 218 -10.47 -20.21 -34.93
CA VAL A 218 -11.75 -20.36 -35.62
C VAL A 218 -12.68 -21.21 -34.75
N PRO A 219 -13.90 -20.74 -34.42
CA PRO A 219 -14.88 -21.57 -33.74
C PRO A 219 -15.45 -22.61 -34.73
N GLY A 220 -15.24 -23.89 -34.43
CA GLY A 220 -15.66 -25.00 -35.32
C GLY A 220 -17.14 -25.37 -35.23
N GLY A 221 -17.87 -24.86 -34.23
CA GLY A 221 -19.27 -25.21 -34.01
C GLY A 221 -19.47 -26.63 -33.45
N LYS A 222 -20.67 -27.18 -33.67
CA LYS A 222 -21.08 -28.50 -33.16
C LYS A 222 -21.83 -29.26 -34.24
N PHE A 223 -21.55 -30.56 -34.38
CA PHE A 223 -22.36 -31.48 -35.19
C PHE A 223 -23.47 -32.08 -34.33
N GLY A 224 -24.66 -32.25 -34.90
CA GLY A 224 -25.81 -32.81 -34.18
C GLY A 224 -26.34 -31.91 -33.06
N ALA A 225 -26.09 -30.60 -33.14
CA ALA A 225 -26.72 -29.61 -32.27
C ALA A 225 -28.06 -29.18 -32.85
N GLU A 226 -29.03 -28.90 -31.99
CA GLU A 226 -30.37 -28.46 -32.41
C GLU A 226 -30.31 -27.13 -33.20
N PRO A 227 -31.10 -26.98 -34.29
CA PRO A 227 -32.10 -27.93 -34.81
C PRO A 227 -31.49 -29.12 -35.56
N ALA A 228 -31.71 -30.33 -35.06
CA ALA A 228 -31.15 -31.57 -35.61
C ALA A 228 -32.26 -32.49 -36.16
N PRO A 229 -31.97 -33.29 -37.19
CA PRO A 229 -32.93 -34.28 -37.69
C PRO A 229 -33.36 -35.28 -36.61
N PRO A 230 -34.62 -35.75 -36.62
CA PRO A 230 -35.10 -36.78 -35.69
C PRO A 230 -34.21 -38.04 -35.74
N GLY A 231 -33.81 -38.54 -34.57
CA GLY A 231 -32.90 -39.70 -34.45
C GLY A 231 -31.43 -39.34 -34.25
N THR A 232 -31.08 -38.05 -34.12
CA THR A 232 -29.72 -37.62 -33.75
C THR A 232 -29.49 -37.82 -32.26
N GLU A 233 -28.72 -38.84 -31.87
CA GLU A 233 -28.48 -39.20 -30.46
C GLU A 233 -27.29 -38.47 -29.81
N PHE A 234 -26.35 -37.97 -30.61
CA PHE A 234 -25.09 -37.41 -30.12
C PHE A 234 -24.80 -36.02 -30.72
N THR A 235 -24.33 -35.11 -29.87
CA THR A 235 -23.78 -33.81 -30.27
C THR A 235 -22.26 -33.82 -30.09
N TYR A 236 -21.50 -33.57 -31.15
CA TYR A 236 -20.04 -33.51 -31.12
C TYR A 236 -19.56 -32.07 -31.29
N THR A 237 -18.69 -31.59 -30.41
CA THR A 237 -18.06 -30.26 -30.56
C THR A 237 -16.85 -30.37 -31.48
N VAL A 238 -16.78 -29.52 -32.50
CA VAL A 238 -15.66 -29.48 -33.43
C VAL A 238 -14.50 -28.70 -32.81
N ARG A 239 -13.34 -29.36 -32.68
CA ARG A 239 -12.08 -28.71 -32.29
C ARG A 239 -11.26 -28.44 -33.54
N LEU A 240 -11.10 -27.17 -33.88
CA LEU A 240 -10.18 -26.72 -34.93
C LEU A 240 -8.77 -26.52 -34.35
N PRO A 241 -7.73 -26.43 -35.20
CA PRO A 241 -6.37 -26.23 -34.74
C PRO A 241 -6.24 -25.05 -33.77
N GLU A 242 -5.44 -25.24 -32.73
CA GLU A 242 -5.13 -24.21 -31.75
C GLU A 242 -4.14 -23.19 -32.34
N ARG A 243 -3.98 -22.04 -31.68
CA ARG A 243 -2.95 -21.05 -32.07
C ARG A 243 -1.57 -21.68 -32.02
N PHE A 244 -0.68 -21.19 -32.88
CA PHE A 244 0.72 -21.56 -32.80
C PHE A 244 1.29 -21.17 -31.44
N ASN A 245 2.02 -22.10 -30.81
CA ASN A 245 2.55 -21.96 -29.45
C ASN A 245 4.07 -22.24 -29.38
N SER A 246 4.73 -22.45 -30.52
CA SER A 246 6.16 -22.75 -30.61
C SER A 246 6.85 -21.91 -31.69
N PRO A 247 8.12 -21.53 -31.50
CA PRO A 247 8.88 -20.80 -32.51
C PRO A 247 8.92 -21.51 -33.87
N GLU A 248 8.97 -22.84 -33.86
CA GLU A 248 9.00 -23.67 -35.06
C GLU A 248 7.69 -23.55 -35.85
N ALA A 249 6.54 -23.61 -35.16
CA ALA A 249 5.24 -23.48 -35.79
C ALA A 249 5.04 -22.08 -36.40
N PHE A 250 5.49 -21.03 -35.72
CA PHE A 250 5.53 -19.68 -36.30
C PHE A 250 6.46 -19.59 -37.51
N GLY A 251 7.61 -20.30 -37.47
CA GLY A 251 8.56 -20.35 -38.58
C GLY A 251 8.02 -20.96 -39.85
N ASP A 252 7.02 -21.84 -39.75
CA ASP A 252 6.39 -22.48 -40.90
C ASP A 252 5.21 -21.70 -41.49
N ILE A 253 4.87 -20.53 -40.95
CA ILE A 253 3.86 -19.63 -41.53
C ILE A 253 4.29 -19.24 -42.95
N VAL A 254 3.39 -19.44 -43.90
CA VAL A 254 3.63 -19.11 -45.32
C VAL A 254 3.32 -17.63 -45.54
N VAL A 255 4.32 -16.84 -45.90
CA VAL A 255 4.16 -15.39 -46.14
C VAL A 255 3.71 -15.13 -47.58
N ARG A 256 4.31 -15.82 -48.56
CA ARG A 256 3.96 -15.68 -49.97
C ARG A 256 4.25 -16.97 -50.73
N THR A 257 3.37 -17.35 -51.65
CA THR A 257 3.63 -18.43 -52.62
C THR A 257 3.97 -17.79 -53.96
N GLN A 258 5.09 -18.21 -54.54
CA GLN A 258 5.58 -17.71 -55.83
C GLN A 258 4.89 -18.44 -56.99
N PRO A 259 4.91 -17.87 -58.21
CA PRO A 259 4.27 -18.48 -59.39
C PRO A 259 4.83 -19.86 -59.76
N ASP A 260 6.06 -20.17 -59.35
CA ASP A 260 6.72 -21.47 -59.55
C ASP A 260 6.33 -22.52 -58.49
N GLY A 261 5.45 -22.16 -57.55
CA GLY A 261 4.99 -23.02 -56.45
C GLY A 261 5.90 -22.99 -55.22
N SER A 262 7.03 -22.28 -55.25
CA SER A 262 7.88 -22.15 -54.08
C SER A 262 7.25 -21.23 -53.02
N GLN A 263 7.40 -21.59 -51.74
CA GLN A 263 6.81 -20.86 -50.63
C GLN A 263 7.91 -20.13 -49.85
N ILE A 264 7.67 -18.84 -49.58
CA ILE A 264 8.49 -18.07 -48.64
C ILE A 264 7.85 -18.21 -47.28
N LYS A 265 8.58 -18.81 -46.34
CA LYS A 265 8.13 -19.00 -44.97
C LYS A 265 8.67 -17.90 -44.06
N LEU A 266 8.05 -17.72 -42.91
CA LEU A 266 8.46 -16.67 -41.97
C LEU A 266 9.91 -16.85 -41.49
N LYS A 267 10.36 -18.09 -41.28
CA LYS A 267 11.75 -18.39 -40.90
C LYS A 267 12.80 -17.96 -41.95
N ASP A 268 12.40 -17.80 -43.21
CA ASP A 268 13.31 -17.39 -44.29
C ASP A 268 13.60 -15.88 -44.23
N VAL A 269 12.67 -15.10 -43.67
CA VAL A 269 12.69 -13.63 -43.63
C VAL A 269 12.78 -13.04 -42.22
N ALA A 270 12.70 -13.85 -41.18
CA ALA A 270 12.80 -13.43 -39.78
C ALA A 270 13.47 -14.48 -38.90
N THR A 271 14.05 -14.04 -37.78
CA THR A 271 14.45 -14.92 -36.67
C THR A 271 13.32 -14.95 -35.65
N ILE A 272 12.90 -16.15 -35.23
CA ILE A 272 11.70 -16.34 -34.42
C ILE A 272 12.10 -17.06 -33.14
N ASN A 273 11.98 -16.36 -32.02
CA ASN A 273 12.35 -16.88 -30.71
C ASN A 273 11.27 -16.52 -29.68
N LEU A 274 11.14 -17.33 -28.64
CA LEU A 274 10.42 -16.92 -27.45
C LEU A 274 11.28 -15.90 -26.69
N GLY A 275 10.72 -14.73 -26.40
CA GLY A 275 11.34 -13.70 -25.58
C GLY A 275 10.28 -12.96 -24.78
N VAL A 276 10.56 -11.77 -24.29
CA VAL A 276 9.59 -10.97 -23.52
C VAL A 276 9.05 -9.79 -24.32
N GLU A 277 7.85 -9.30 -24.01
CA GLU A 277 7.17 -8.21 -24.73
C GLU A 277 7.95 -6.88 -24.71
N THR A 278 8.71 -6.60 -23.66
CA THR A 278 9.50 -5.38 -23.48
C THR A 278 10.87 -5.68 -22.88
N TYR A 279 11.90 -4.91 -23.27
CA TYR A 279 13.29 -5.07 -22.82
C TYR A 279 13.82 -3.83 -22.09
N ASN A 280 12.93 -3.02 -21.51
CA ASN A 280 13.24 -1.66 -21.07
C ASN A 280 13.94 -1.61 -19.70
N MET A 281 14.00 -2.73 -18.97
CA MET A 281 14.55 -2.79 -17.61
C MET A 281 15.31 -4.09 -17.39
N ILE A 282 16.50 -3.98 -16.80
CA ILE A 282 17.35 -5.12 -16.42
C ILE A 282 17.56 -5.07 -14.89
N PRO A 283 16.68 -5.68 -14.09
CA PRO A 283 16.85 -5.85 -12.65
C PRO A 283 18.12 -6.64 -12.30
N ARG A 284 18.86 -6.12 -11.33
CA ARG A 284 20.03 -6.77 -10.72
C ARG A 284 19.97 -6.63 -9.21
N LEU A 285 20.43 -7.66 -8.50
CA LEU A 285 20.71 -7.60 -7.06
C LEU A 285 22.19 -7.89 -6.85
N ASN A 286 22.95 -6.93 -6.32
CA ASN A 286 24.39 -7.07 -6.09
C ASN A 286 25.19 -7.55 -7.33
N GLY A 287 24.73 -7.18 -8.53
CA GLY A 287 25.34 -7.58 -9.81
C GLY A 287 24.79 -8.87 -10.42
N GLU A 288 24.06 -9.69 -9.66
CA GLU A 288 23.42 -10.91 -10.14
C GLU A 288 22.09 -10.60 -10.85
N THR A 289 21.75 -11.43 -11.84
CA THR A 289 20.45 -11.34 -12.55
C THR A 289 19.31 -11.63 -11.57
N ALA A 290 18.28 -10.78 -11.60
CA ALA A 290 17.20 -10.85 -10.64
C ALA A 290 15.84 -10.58 -11.27
N ALA A 291 14.76 -10.89 -10.55
CA ALA A 291 13.43 -10.33 -10.80
C ALA A 291 12.93 -9.69 -9.50
N ILE A 292 12.41 -8.47 -9.58
CA ILE A 292 12.02 -7.71 -8.38
C ILE A 292 10.50 -7.62 -8.31
N VAL A 293 9.89 -8.17 -7.27
CA VAL A 293 8.47 -8.05 -6.98
C VAL A 293 8.27 -6.88 -6.02
N ALA A 294 7.65 -5.82 -6.51
CA ALA A 294 7.31 -4.62 -5.77
C ALA A 294 5.90 -4.70 -5.21
N LEU A 295 5.78 -4.54 -3.90
CA LEU A 295 4.53 -4.61 -3.15
C LEU A 295 4.14 -3.21 -2.70
N TYR A 296 2.91 -2.82 -2.99
CA TYR A 296 2.35 -1.53 -2.63
C TYR A 296 1.21 -1.72 -1.64
N GLN A 297 1.27 -0.95 -0.55
CA GLN A 297 0.28 -0.97 0.51
C GLN A 297 -1.01 -0.28 0.05
N ALA A 298 -2.18 -0.82 0.39
CA ALA A 298 -3.46 -0.15 0.20
C ALA A 298 -3.66 0.94 1.28
N PRO A 299 -4.35 2.06 0.98
CA PRO A 299 -4.58 3.10 1.97
C PRO A 299 -5.35 2.57 3.19
N GLY A 300 -4.88 2.91 4.39
CA GLY A 300 -5.52 2.54 5.66
C GLY A 300 -5.26 1.09 6.13
N SER A 301 -4.44 0.31 5.43
CA SER A 301 -3.97 -0.97 5.97
C SER A 301 -2.81 -0.78 6.96
N ASN A 302 -2.53 -1.77 7.80
CA ASN A 302 -1.38 -1.73 8.70
C ASN A 302 -0.11 -2.18 7.95
N ALA A 303 0.90 -1.30 7.85
CA ALA A 303 2.12 -1.59 7.09
C ALA A 303 2.94 -2.73 7.69
N VAL A 304 3.11 -2.72 9.01
CA VAL A 304 3.94 -3.70 9.74
C VAL A 304 3.32 -5.10 9.67
N GLU A 305 2.02 -5.19 9.97
CA GLU A 305 1.28 -6.46 9.88
C GLU A 305 1.32 -7.02 8.46
N LEU A 306 1.18 -6.15 7.45
CA LEU A 306 1.21 -6.56 6.05
C LEU A 306 2.59 -7.07 5.63
N ALA A 307 3.66 -6.42 6.06
CA ALA A 307 5.03 -6.88 5.82
C ALA A 307 5.28 -8.25 6.47
N ASP A 308 4.79 -8.48 7.68
CA ASP A 308 4.90 -9.78 8.35
C ASP A 308 4.14 -10.88 7.59
N ASN A 309 2.91 -10.61 7.16
CA ASN A 309 2.11 -11.53 6.34
C ASN A 309 2.80 -11.86 5.00
N VAL A 310 3.40 -10.86 4.34
CA VAL A 310 4.18 -11.08 3.12
C VAL A 310 5.38 -11.99 3.37
N ARG A 311 6.12 -11.79 4.46
CA ARG A 311 7.27 -12.66 4.77
C ARG A 311 6.83 -14.11 5.00
N ILE A 312 5.75 -14.32 5.75
CA ILE A 312 5.17 -15.65 6.00
C ILE A 312 4.76 -16.31 4.68
N GLU A 313 4.05 -15.59 3.80
CA GLU A 313 3.62 -16.13 2.51
C GLU A 313 4.83 -16.47 1.61
N MET A 314 5.85 -15.59 1.59
CA MET A 314 7.07 -15.85 0.82
C MET A 314 7.87 -17.04 1.35
N GLU A 315 7.92 -17.26 2.66
CA GLU A 315 8.54 -18.45 3.26
C GLU A 315 7.82 -19.74 2.85
N GLU A 316 6.48 -19.71 2.71
CA GLU A 316 5.71 -20.85 2.23
C GLU A 316 5.93 -21.09 0.73
N LEU A 317 5.86 -20.03 -0.08
CA LEU A 317 6.08 -20.11 -1.53
C LEU A 317 7.50 -20.60 -1.86
N ALA A 318 8.49 -20.21 -1.06
CA ALA A 318 9.88 -20.62 -1.25
C ALA A 318 10.10 -22.14 -1.14
N LYS A 319 9.21 -22.88 -0.45
CA LYS A 319 9.27 -24.35 -0.39
C LYS A 319 9.01 -25.01 -1.74
N GLY A 320 8.29 -24.33 -2.64
CA GLY A 320 7.97 -24.81 -3.99
C GLY A 320 8.94 -24.30 -5.06
N PHE A 321 9.97 -23.54 -4.70
CA PHE A 321 10.88 -22.97 -5.67
C PHE A 321 11.75 -24.04 -6.34
N PRO A 322 12.06 -23.89 -7.64
CA PRO A 322 13.11 -24.66 -8.31
C PRO A 322 14.45 -24.53 -7.56
N GLU A 323 15.27 -25.59 -7.57
CA GLU A 323 16.50 -25.70 -6.76
C GLU A 323 17.51 -24.53 -6.86
N SER A 324 17.49 -23.76 -7.94
CA SER A 324 18.38 -22.61 -8.14
C SER A 324 17.79 -21.26 -7.75
N ILE A 325 16.48 -21.15 -7.52
CA ILE A 325 15.83 -19.88 -7.22
C ILE A 325 15.88 -19.63 -5.71
N LYS A 326 16.30 -18.42 -5.35
CA LYS A 326 16.22 -17.89 -3.98
C LYS A 326 15.49 -16.57 -3.99
N TYR A 327 14.96 -16.17 -2.85
CA TYR A 327 14.45 -14.82 -2.66
C TYR A 327 15.20 -14.10 -1.55
N ASP A 328 15.23 -12.78 -1.63
CA ASP A 328 15.71 -11.88 -0.60
C ASP A 328 14.76 -10.68 -0.50
N VAL A 329 14.63 -10.09 0.69
CA VAL A 329 13.85 -8.86 0.89
C VAL A 329 14.81 -7.68 0.73
N SER A 330 14.96 -7.22 -0.51
CA SER A 330 15.94 -6.20 -0.87
C SER A 330 15.60 -4.80 -0.36
N MET A 331 14.32 -4.54 -0.08
CA MET A 331 13.87 -3.30 0.56
C MET A 331 12.67 -3.58 1.44
N ASP A 332 12.70 -3.04 2.65
CA ASP A 332 11.62 -3.13 3.62
C ASP A 332 11.47 -1.79 4.33
N THR A 333 10.37 -1.10 4.06
CA THR A 333 10.08 0.20 4.67
C THR A 333 9.56 0.10 6.11
N THR A 334 9.23 -1.11 6.58
CA THR A 334 8.69 -1.35 7.94
C THR A 334 9.78 -1.59 8.98
N ALA A 335 11.00 -1.97 8.55
CA ALA A 335 12.11 -2.20 9.48
C ALA A 335 12.48 -0.94 10.30
N PRO A 336 12.58 0.27 9.70
CA PRO A 336 12.76 1.51 10.48
C PRO A 336 11.57 1.84 11.40
N ILE A 337 10.34 1.48 11.01
CA ILE A 337 9.13 1.75 11.81
C ILE A 337 9.16 0.90 13.09
N THR A 338 9.38 -0.40 12.94
CA THR A 338 9.43 -1.33 14.06
C THR A 338 10.60 -1.03 15.01
N ALA A 339 11.77 -0.69 14.47
CA ALA A 339 12.91 -0.23 15.25
C ALA A 339 12.61 1.08 16.00
N GLY A 340 12.04 2.08 15.31
CA GLY A 340 11.68 3.37 15.91
C GLY A 340 10.64 3.25 17.02
N ILE A 341 9.58 2.46 16.81
CA ILE A 341 8.57 2.21 17.84
C ILE A 341 9.18 1.50 19.05
N LYS A 342 10.04 0.51 18.83
CA LYS A 342 10.76 -0.17 19.91
C LYS A 342 11.59 0.83 20.72
N ASP A 343 12.34 1.71 20.06
CA ASP A 343 13.16 2.72 20.73
C ASP A 343 12.31 3.74 21.51
N ILE A 344 11.16 4.15 20.95
CA ILE A 344 10.24 5.05 21.66
C ILE A 344 9.61 4.36 22.86
N VAL A 345 9.19 3.09 22.75
CA VAL A 345 8.64 2.33 23.88
C VAL A 345 9.68 2.15 24.97
N VAL A 346 10.93 1.83 24.61
CA VAL A 346 12.05 1.77 25.57
C VAL A 346 12.26 3.12 26.25
N THR A 347 12.25 4.21 25.48
CA THR A 347 12.39 5.58 26.00
C THR A 347 11.24 5.96 26.92
N LEU A 348 9.99 5.57 26.59
CA LEU A 348 8.80 5.78 27.41
C LEU A 348 8.93 5.06 28.76
N VAL A 349 9.40 3.81 28.76
CA VAL A 349 9.64 3.02 29.98
C VAL A 349 10.76 3.65 30.81
N ILE A 350 11.86 4.06 30.20
CA ILE A 350 12.97 4.75 30.89
C ILE A 350 12.48 6.06 31.50
N ALA A 351 11.73 6.88 30.74
CA ALA A 351 11.18 8.14 31.21
C ALA A 351 10.23 7.92 32.40
N LEU A 352 9.35 6.91 32.33
CA LEU A 352 8.46 6.54 33.43
C LEU A 352 9.25 6.14 34.68
N ILE A 353 10.29 5.31 34.55
CA ILE A 353 11.16 4.91 35.67
C ILE A 353 11.87 6.13 36.27
N LEU A 354 12.42 7.02 35.45
CA LEU A 354 13.10 8.23 35.91
C LEU A 354 12.14 9.16 36.66
N VAL A 355 10.93 9.35 36.14
CA VAL A 355 9.88 10.11 36.81
C VAL A 355 9.55 9.50 38.18
N ILE A 356 9.31 8.19 38.24
CA ILE A 356 9.00 7.49 39.51
C ILE A 356 10.17 7.65 40.50
N LEU A 357 11.41 7.55 40.01
CA LEU A 357 12.61 7.72 40.83
C LEU A 357 12.74 9.16 41.37
N VAL A 358 12.47 10.17 40.55
CA VAL A 358 12.47 11.57 40.98
C VAL A 358 11.38 11.79 42.03
N VAL A 359 10.16 11.30 41.78
CA VAL A 359 9.05 11.37 42.76
C VAL A 359 9.43 10.69 44.08
N PHE A 360 10.05 9.51 44.02
CA PHE A 360 10.53 8.79 45.19
C PHE A 360 11.56 9.59 45.99
N ILE A 361 12.51 10.24 45.32
CA ILE A 361 13.56 11.05 45.95
C ILE A 361 12.97 12.27 46.67
N PHE A 362 11.99 12.95 46.06
CA PHE A 362 11.37 14.15 46.64
C PHE A 362 10.42 13.82 47.79
N ILE A 363 9.60 12.78 47.63
CA ILE A 363 8.56 12.43 48.63
C ILE A 363 9.14 11.58 49.77
N GLN A 364 10.18 10.78 49.51
CA GLN A 364 10.84 9.87 50.47
C GLN A 364 9.89 8.87 51.16
N ASP A 365 8.69 8.66 50.61
CA ASP A 365 7.68 7.71 51.11
C ASP A 365 7.23 6.77 49.98
N TRP A 366 7.42 5.47 50.20
CA TRP A 366 7.15 4.46 49.17
C TRP A 366 5.65 4.31 48.86
N ARG A 367 4.76 4.57 49.83
CA ARG A 367 3.31 4.45 49.64
C ARG A 367 2.78 5.60 48.80
N ALA A 368 3.25 6.82 49.07
CA ALA A 368 2.89 8.00 48.31
C ALA A 368 3.45 7.96 46.88
N THR A 369 4.65 7.41 46.69
CA THR A 369 5.25 7.20 45.36
C THR A 369 4.44 6.22 44.49
N LEU A 370 3.74 5.26 45.10
CA LEU A 370 2.90 4.31 44.38
C LEU A 370 1.71 4.99 43.67
N ILE A 371 1.26 6.14 44.18
CA ILE A 371 0.11 6.85 43.63
C ILE A 371 0.41 7.37 42.21
N PRO A 372 1.47 8.17 41.94
CA PRO A 372 1.83 8.55 40.58
C PRO A 372 2.23 7.35 39.72
N THR A 373 2.93 6.37 40.31
CA THR A 373 3.36 5.14 39.62
C THR A 373 2.20 4.38 38.97
N LEU A 374 1.02 4.37 39.61
CA LEU A 374 -0.17 3.74 39.06
C LEU A 374 -1.00 4.71 38.20
N ALA A 375 -1.08 5.99 38.57
CA ALA A 375 -1.90 6.96 37.86
C ALA A 375 -1.39 7.25 36.44
N ILE A 376 -0.07 7.38 36.25
CA ILE A 376 0.53 7.75 34.96
C ILE A 376 0.31 6.65 33.88
N PRO A 377 0.56 5.35 34.14
CA PRO A 377 0.24 4.33 33.14
C PRO A 377 -1.25 4.24 32.82
N VAL A 378 -2.13 4.42 33.80
CA VAL A 378 -3.59 4.39 33.59
C VAL A 378 -4.03 5.50 32.63
N SER A 379 -3.50 6.71 32.78
CA SER A 379 -3.83 7.84 31.88
C SER A 379 -3.26 7.66 30.47
N LEU A 380 -2.01 7.20 30.35
CA LEU A 380 -1.37 6.98 29.05
C LEU A 380 -2.07 5.87 28.27
N ILE A 381 -2.40 4.76 28.93
CA ILE A 381 -3.17 3.67 28.31
C ILE A 381 -4.59 4.16 27.99
N GLY A 382 -5.20 4.94 28.88
CA GLY A 382 -6.52 5.52 28.69
C GLY A 382 -6.62 6.45 27.48
N ALA A 383 -5.53 7.10 27.07
CA ALA A 383 -5.52 7.94 25.87
C ALA A 383 -5.89 7.14 24.61
N PHE A 384 -5.47 5.88 24.50
CA PHE A 384 -5.76 5.00 23.35
C PHE A 384 -7.25 4.69 23.18
N ILE A 385 -8.08 4.92 24.19
CA ILE A 385 -9.55 4.77 24.07
C ILE A 385 -10.11 5.73 23.01
N PHE A 386 -9.52 6.91 22.87
CA PHE A 386 -10.03 7.96 21.97
C PHE A 386 -9.49 7.84 20.53
N PHE A 387 -8.40 7.11 20.32
CA PHE A 387 -7.75 6.99 19.01
C PHE A 387 -8.70 6.47 17.91
N PRO A 388 -9.46 5.38 18.10
CA PRO A 388 -10.36 4.88 17.06
C PRO A 388 -11.47 5.88 16.69
N GLY A 389 -12.01 6.61 17.67
CA GLY A 389 -13.05 7.62 17.44
C GLY A 389 -12.54 8.85 16.67
N LEU A 390 -11.24 9.10 16.72
CA LEU A 390 -10.55 10.17 16.00
C LEU A 390 -9.86 9.70 14.70
N GLY A 391 -9.86 8.39 14.42
CA GLY A 391 -9.16 7.81 13.27
C GLY A 391 -7.64 7.88 13.36
N PHE A 392 -7.07 7.97 14.56
CA PHE A 392 -5.63 8.05 14.76
C PHE A 392 -4.95 6.68 14.71
N THR A 393 -3.73 6.64 14.20
CA THR A 393 -2.86 5.45 14.16
C THR A 393 -1.75 5.54 15.20
N ILE A 394 -1.12 4.41 15.51
CA ILE A 394 0.11 4.41 16.31
C ILE A 394 1.27 4.76 15.38
N ASN A 395 1.78 5.96 15.54
CA ASN A 395 2.88 6.50 14.73
C ASN A 395 3.85 7.35 15.57
N VAL A 396 4.96 7.76 14.96
CA VAL A 396 6.03 8.49 15.66
C VAL A 396 5.51 9.76 16.34
N LEU A 397 4.60 10.50 15.68
CA LEU A 397 4.05 11.75 16.21
C LEU A 397 3.14 11.48 17.42
N SER A 398 2.26 10.50 17.33
CA SER A 398 1.37 10.10 18.43
C SER A 398 2.15 9.64 19.67
N LEU A 399 3.24 8.89 19.48
CA LEU A 399 4.08 8.40 20.57
C LEU A 399 4.93 9.54 21.18
N LEU A 400 5.42 10.48 20.38
CA LEU A 400 6.06 11.70 20.90
C LEU A 400 5.07 12.56 21.69
N GLY A 401 3.82 12.66 21.22
CA GLY A 401 2.73 13.30 21.96
C GLY A 401 2.50 12.64 23.32
N LEU A 402 2.53 11.31 23.40
CA LEU A 402 2.46 10.58 24.67
C LEU A 402 3.67 10.84 25.57
N VAL A 403 4.88 10.93 25.02
CA VAL A 403 6.09 11.29 25.79
C VAL A 403 5.97 12.69 26.39
N LEU A 404 5.48 13.67 25.61
CA LEU A 404 5.21 15.02 26.12
C LEU A 404 4.09 15.03 27.17
N ALA A 405 3.05 14.22 26.98
CA ALA A 405 1.95 14.08 27.92
C ALA A 405 2.37 13.49 29.27
N ILE A 406 3.46 12.72 29.34
CA ILE A 406 4.01 12.25 30.63
C ILE A 406 4.27 13.43 31.55
N GLY A 407 4.94 14.49 31.08
CA GLY A 407 5.26 15.65 31.91
C GLY A 407 4.02 16.32 32.49
N ILE A 408 2.96 16.43 31.68
CA ILE A 408 1.68 17.04 32.09
C ILE A 408 1.00 16.18 33.16
N VAL A 409 0.84 14.87 32.92
CA VAL A 409 0.13 14.00 33.86
C VAL A 409 0.91 13.79 35.16
N VAL A 410 2.24 13.78 35.06
CA VAL A 410 3.12 13.69 36.23
C VAL A 410 2.94 14.88 37.15
N ASP A 411 2.89 16.11 36.61
CA ASP A 411 2.71 17.32 37.41
C ASP A 411 1.40 17.27 38.21
N ASP A 412 0.29 16.90 37.55
CA ASP A 412 -1.01 16.74 38.22
C ASP A 412 -0.97 15.70 39.35
N ALA A 413 -0.33 14.56 39.11
CA ALA A 413 -0.20 13.50 40.11
C ALA A 413 0.68 13.94 41.30
N ILE A 414 1.79 14.64 41.04
CA ILE A 414 2.70 15.14 42.07
C ILE A 414 2.02 16.21 42.93
N VAL A 415 1.40 17.21 42.31
CA VAL A 415 0.73 18.32 43.04
C VAL A 415 -0.32 17.79 44.00
N VAL A 416 -1.11 16.79 43.59
CA VAL A 416 -2.13 16.17 44.46
C VAL A 416 -1.47 15.42 45.62
N VAL A 417 -0.47 14.57 45.34
CA VAL A 417 0.18 13.75 46.39
C VAL A 417 0.97 14.63 47.37
N GLU A 418 1.66 15.64 46.88
CA GLU A 418 2.41 16.60 47.71
C GLU A 418 1.47 17.38 48.64
N ALA A 419 0.35 17.89 48.12
CA ALA A 419 -0.64 18.59 48.93
C ALA A 419 -1.21 17.70 50.07
N VAL A 420 -1.42 16.41 49.79
CA VAL A 420 -1.83 15.43 50.82
C VAL A 420 -0.72 15.22 51.84
N GLN A 421 0.52 15.03 51.41
CA GLN A 421 1.66 14.79 52.31
C GLN A 421 1.95 15.98 53.22
N VAL A 422 1.87 17.21 52.71
CA VAL A 422 2.01 18.43 53.52
C VAL A 422 0.95 18.48 54.64
N ASN A 423 -0.26 17.98 54.39
CA ASN A 423 -1.32 17.91 55.39
C ASN A 423 -1.15 16.75 56.38
N ILE A 424 -0.61 15.61 55.94
CA ILE A 424 -0.23 14.49 56.83
C ILE A 424 0.90 14.93 57.77
N ALA A 425 1.89 15.67 57.27
CA ALA A 425 2.97 16.23 58.08
C ALA A 425 2.48 17.22 59.16
N LYS A 426 1.31 17.83 58.97
CA LYS A 426 0.63 18.68 59.97
C LYS A 426 -0.16 17.89 61.02
N GLY A 427 -0.14 16.56 60.97
CA GLY A 427 -0.78 15.67 61.94
C GLY A 427 -2.20 15.23 61.59
N LEU A 428 -2.70 15.53 60.40
CA LEU A 428 -4.02 15.06 59.94
C LEU A 428 -3.98 13.57 59.59
N THR A 429 -5.10 12.86 59.78
CA THR A 429 -5.23 11.49 59.30
C THR A 429 -5.25 11.45 57.77
N ALA A 430 -4.82 10.34 57.14
CA ALA A 430 -4.73 10.25 55.68
C ALA A 430 -6.04 10.67 54.96
N LYS A 431 -7.20 10.24 55.49
CA LYS A 431 -8.50 10.60 54.92
C LYS A 431 -8.80 12.09 55.06
N GLU A 432 -8.56 12.69 56.23
CA GLU A 432 -8.79 14.12 56.46
C GLU A 432 -7.82 14.98 55.66
N ALA A 433 -6.55 14.57 55.57
CA ALA A 433 -5.53 15.21 54.77
C ALA A 433 -5.90 15.23 53.28
N THR A 434 -6.41 14.11 52.74
CA THR A 434 -6.91 14.05 51.36
C THR A 434 -8.13 14.95 51.15
N LEU A 435 -9.09 14.98 52.07
CA LEU A 435 -10.27 15.84 51.94
C LEU A 435 -9.91 17.34 51.95
N ASP A 436 -8.99 17.75 52.83
CA ASP A 436 -8.52 19.13 52.91
C ASP A 436 -7.64 19.51 51.70
N ALA A 437 -6.75 18.61 51.27
CA ALA A 437 -5.92 18.81 50.09
C ALA A 437 -6.80 18.95 48.84
N MET A 438 -7.71 18.01 48.57
CA MET A 438 -8.57 18.04 47.39
C MET A 438 -9.42 19.32 47.32
N ARG A 439 -9.88 19.86 48.44
CA ARG A 439 -10.58 21.16 48.46
C ARG A 439 -9.73 22.32 47.94
N LYS A 440 -8.41 22.26 48.15
CA LYS A 440 -7.46 23.30 47.73
C LYS A 440 -6.96 23.10 46.30
N VAL A 441 -6.70 21.86 45.87
CA VAL A 441 -6.12 21.56 44.55
C VAL A 441 -7.13 21.31 43.44
N THR A 442 -8.38 20.94 43.73
CA THR A 442 -9.37 20.61 42.67
C THR A 442 -9.60 21.77 41.69
N ALA A 443 -9.83 22.99 42.18
CA ALA A 443 -10.06 24.14 41.30
C ALA A 443 -8.83 24.52 40.47
N PRO A 444 -7.60 24.60 41.05
CA PRO A 444 -6.37 24.77 40.28
C PRO A 444 -6.16 23.71 39.19
N VAL A 445 -6.32 22.41 39.51
CA VAL A 445 -6.11 21.31 38.54
C VAL A 445 -7.12 21.35 37.39
N ILE A 446 -8.39 21.69 37.68
CA ILE A 446 -9.38 21.88 36.61
C ILE A 446 -9.03 23.10 35.75
N ALA A 447 -8.55 24.20 36.37
CA ALA A 447 -8.16 25.39 35.64
C ALA A 447 -6.95 25.15 34.72
N THR A 448 -5.92 24.46 35.19
CA THR A 448 -4.75 24.09 34.36
C THR A 448 -5.16 23.19 33.21
N THR A 449 -6.02 22.20 33.46
CA THR A 449 -6.58 21.33 32.43
C THR A 449 -7.34 22.11 31.36
N LEU A 450 -8.20 23.06 31.76
CA LEU A 450 -8.95 23.90 30.82
C LEU A 450 -8.03 24.82 30.01
N VAL A 451 -6.96 25.34 30.62
CA VAL A 451 -5.95 26.13 29.92
C VAL A 451 -5.22 25.27 28.88
N LEU A 452 -4.81 24.06 29.23
CA LEU A 452 -4.19 23.12 28.27
C LEU A 452 -5.14 22.80 27.11
N ILE A 453 -6.41 22.51 27.40
CA ILE A 453 -7.43 22.29 26.37
C ILE A 453 -7.56 23.52 25.46
N ALA A 454 -7.58 24.72 26.02
CA ALA A 454 -7.66 25.97 25.25
C ALA A 454 -6.41 26.22 24.38
N VAL A 455 -5.25 25.72 24.79
CA VAL A 455 -4.00 25.81 24.01
C VAL A 455 -3.97 24.77 22.88
N PHE A 456 -4.40 23.54 23.12
CA PHE A 456 -4.27 22.43 22.16
C PHE A 456 -5.46 22.29 21.19
N ILE A 457 -6.69 22.67 21.56
CA ILE A 457 -7.85 22.62 20.64
C ILE A 457 -7.61 23.43 19.36
N PRO A 458 -7.10 24.68 19.41
CA PRO A 458 -6.84 25.45 18.19
C PRO A 458 -5.80 24.80 17.29
N VAL A 459 -4.79 24.13 17.86
CA VAL A 459 -3.77 23.40 17.11
C VAL A 459 -4.38 22.21 16.37
N ALA A 460 -5.22 21.43 17.06
CA ALA A 460 -5.95 20.30 16.44
C ALA A 460 -6.97 20.74 15.38
N GLY A 461 -7.43 22.00 15.40
CA GLY A 461 -8.36 22.56 14.43
C GLY A 461 -7.71 23.20 13.20
N MET A 462 -6.37 23.17 13.07
CA MET A 462 -5.68 23.68 11.89
C MET A 462 -6.06 22.85 10.64
N ALA A 463 -6.24 23.51 9.50
CA ALA A 463 -6.57 22.84 8.25
C ALA A 463 -5.31 22.42 7.46
N GLY A 464 -5.46 21.40 6.62
CA GLY A 464 -4.40 20.92 5.73
C GLY A 464 -3.38 20.00 6.42
N ILE A 465 -2.25 19.78 5.74
CA ILE A 465 -1.19 18.84 6.18
C ILE A 465 -0.72 19.18 7.59
N THR A 466 -0.61 20.47 7.94
CA THR A 466 -0.13 20.94 9.24
C THR A 466 -1.06 20.61 10.41
N GLY A 467 -2.36 20.43 10.18
CA GLY A 467 -3.29 20.05 11.26
C GLY A 467 -3.53 18.54 11.38
N ILE A 468 -3.16 17.77 10.36
CA ILE A 468 -3.14 16.30 10.41
C ILE A 468 -1.85 15.79 11.08
N LEU A 469 -0.76 16.58 10.97
CA LEU A 469 0.48 16.44 11.75
C LEU A 469 0.28 16.82 13.21
#